data_AF-F4NSG0-F1
#
_entry.id   AF-F4NSG0-F1
#
_cell.length_a   1.000
_cell.length_b   1.000
_cell.length_c   1.000
_cell.angle_alpha   90.00
_cell.angle_beta   90.00
_cell.angle_gamma   90.00
#
_symmetry.space_group_name_H-M   'P 1'
#
loop_
_entity.id
_entity.type
_entity.pdbx_description
1 polymer ?
#
loop_
_entity_poly.entity_id
_entity_poly.type
_entity_poly.pdbx_seq_one_letter_code
_entity_poly.pdbx_strand_id
1 'polypeptide(L)'
;MCNDNLFCVTGTKDTRDNIMITVHSSALGWVGFGIGSGMADSSIYLGWKNTTGGVILSSRQSSGYAVPRVSTENIVTLVATPANIIAPSWARITFTFVRPAVSSIKSITSGSTYIYAMSDVPPANLDSPETTIRIHNRRGVIRGLDLTTEFGSNNTSAIPTGHTDQPVLQLPNGVSYDYILRVHGIMMVVAWSISPAIGIFVARYLKITLGAKWFHLHIFFMFVVTGILTIASIVVVYIYKTSAHFSSYHEVIGLTVGVGMLVQFFLGFLSNATFNPKRSRIPLQDRVHWWFGRILALLAIVNVFFGMNLYDSLGFPISVGYKIGFGILIAVIVICFIAAQCLIGQKHHDESTDTLFHS
;
A
#
# COMPACT_ATOMS: atom_id res chain seq x y z
N MET A 1 -14.26 -8.33 -16.65
CA MET A 1 -13.97 -8.14 -15.22
C MET A 1 -14.78 -6.96 -14.69
N CYS A 2 -15.40 -7.11 -13.52
CA CYS A 2 -16.22 -6.07 -12.90
C CYS A 2 -15.75 -5.82 -11.47
N ASN A 3 -15.80 -4.56 -11.04
CA ASN A 3 -15.67 -4.16 -9.65
C ASN A 3 -17.03 -3.63 -9.18
N ASP A 4 -17.81 -4.52 -8.58
CA ASP A 4 -19.19 -4.27 -8.13
C ASP A 4 -20.04 -3.54 -9.20
N ASN A 5 -20.87 -2.57 -8.76
CA ASN A 5 -21.68 -1.71 -9.61
C ASN A 5 -20.96 -0.39 -9.95
N LEU A 6 -19.63 -0.39 -9.94
CA LEU A 6 -18.81 0.80 -10.14
C LEU A 6 -18.20 0.86 -11.53
N PHE A 7 -17.53 -0.22 -11.92
CA PHE A 7 -16.77 -0.28 -13.16
C PHE A 7 -16.73 -1.71 -13.70
N CYS A 8 -16.96 -1.89 -15.00
CA CYS A 8 -16.69 -3.14 -15.69
C CYS A 8 -15.89 -2.87 -16.94
N VAL A 9 -14.99 -3.78 -17.26
CA VAL A 9 -14.32 -3.84 -18.55
C VAL A 9 -14.40 -5.25 -19.12
N THR A 10 -14.70 -5.32 -20.39
CA THR A 10 -14.56 -6.53 -21.20
C THR A 10 -13.68 -6.20 -22.38
N GLY A 11 -13.05 -7.22 -22.95
CA GLY A 11 -12.38 -7.03 -24.21
C GLY A 11 -11.90 -8.34 -24.78
N THR A 12 -11.59 -8.29 -26.06
CA THR A 12 -11.27 -9.45 -26.88
C THR A 12 -10.34 -9.05 -28.00
N LYS A 13 -9.51 -9.99 -28.40
CA LYS A 13 -8.62 -9.85 -29.53
C LYS A 13 -9.30 -10.33 -30.82
N ASP A 14 -9.17 -9.55 -31.88
CA ASP A 14 -9.59 -9.93 -33.23
C ASP A 14 -8.46 -10.65 -33.98
N THR A 15 -8.78 -11.21 -35.15
CA THR A 15 -7.84 -11.96 -36.00
C THR A 15 -6.74 -11.09 -36.63
N ARG A 16 -6.80 -9.77 -36.46
CA ARG A 16 -5.81 -8.79 -36.94
C ARG A 16 -4.96 -8.22 -35.81
N ASP A 17 -4.94 -8.91 -34.66
CA ASP A 17 -4.25 -8.50 -33.45
C ASP A 17 -4.74 -7.16 -32.84
N ASN A 18 -5.95 -6.71 -33.17
CA ASN A 18 -6.56 -5.59 -32.46
C ASN A 18 -7.34 -6.09 -31.26
N ILE A 19 -7.37 -5.26 -30.23
CA ILE A 19 -8.11 -5.49 -29.01
C ILE A 19 -9.28 -4.52 -28.99
N MET A 20 -10.48 -5.09 -28.99
CA MET A 20 -11.71 -4.37 -28.71
C MET A 20 -11.94 -4.37 -27.20
N ILE A 21 -12.15 -3.19 -26.63
CA ILE A 21 -12.34 -3.00 -25.18
C ILE A 21 -13.64 -2.24 -24.97
N THR A 22 -14.54 -2.81 -24.20
CA THR A 22 -15.77 -2.16 -23.75
C THR A 22 -15.67 -1.82 -22.27
N VAL A 23 -15.96 -0.57 -21.94
CA VAL A 23 -15.95 -0.06 -20.57
C VAL A 23 -17.37 0.35 -20.19
N HIS A 24 -17.80 -0.05 -18.99
CA HIS A 24 -19.01 0.41 -18.33
C HIS A 24 -18.66 1.07 -16.99
N SER A 25 -19.27 2.20 -16.69
CA SER A 25 -19.01 2.93 -15.45
C SER A 25 -20.25 3.63 -14.91
N SER A 26 -20.37 3.70 -13.58
CA SER A 26 -21.41 4.48 -12.90
C SER A 26 -21.08 5.98 -12.78
N ALA A 27 -19.94 6.43 -13.29
CA ALA A 27 -19.50 7.82 -13.20
C ALA A 27 -20.41 8.78 -13.98
N LEU A 28 -20.62 9.98 -13.43
CA LEU A 28 -21.40 11.05 -14.06
C LEU A 28 -20.55 11.99 -14.92
N GLY A 29 -19.25 12.12 -14.63
CA GLY A 29 -18.35 13.06 -15.30
C GLY A 29 -17.53 12.38 -16.38
N TRP A 30 -16.55 11.58 -15.97
CA TRP A 30 -15.66 10.84 -16.88
C TRP A 30 -15.20 9.54 -16.25
N VAL A 31 -14.84 8.57 -17.11
CA VAL A 31 -14.18 7.32 -16.73
C VAL A 31 -12.94 7.11 -17.59
N GLY A 32 -11.89 6.55 -17.01
CA GLY A 32 -10.65 6.19 -17.66
C GLY A 32 -10.33 4.71 -17.46
N PHE A 33 -9.83 4.08 -18.52
CA PHE A 33 -9.21 2.77 -18.50
C PHE A 33 -7.74 2.91 -18.94
N GLY A 34 -6.80 2.45 -18.12
CA GLY A 34 -5.38 2.59 -18.37
C GLY A 34 -4.66 1.26 -18.48
N ILE A 35 -3.68 1.17 -19.36
CA ILE A 35 -2.75 0.05 -19.50
C ILE A 35 -1.49 0.39 -18.70
N GLY A 36 -1.20 -0.39 -17.67
CA GLY A 36 -0.11 -0.16 -16.72
C GLY A 36 -0.46 -0.64 -15.31
N SER A 37 0.54 -0.80 -14.46
CA SER A 37 0.35 -1.17 -13.04
C SER A 37 -0.01 0.02 -12.14
N GLY A 38 0.08 1.24 -12.67
CA GLY A 38 -0.20 2.50 -11.98
C GLY A 38 -0.33 3.65 -12.98
N MET A 39 -0.62 4.85 -12.48
CA MET A 39 -0.81 6.04 -13.33
C MET A 39 0.49 6.50 -13.98
N ALA A 40 1.62 6.38 -13.29
CA ALA A 40 2.93 6.64 -13.88
C ALA A 40 3.23 5.56 -14.93
N ASP A 41 3.74 5.98 -16.09
CA ASP A 41 4.07 5.10 -17.21
C ASP A 41 2.87 4.26 -17.69
N SER A 42 1.76 4.94 -18.00
CA SER A 42 0.54 4.30 -18.51
C SER A 42 -0.02 4.98 -19.74
N SER A 43 -0.68 4.17 -20.58
CA SER A 43 -1.54 4.64 -21.68
C SER A 43 -2.99 4.60 -21.21
N ILE A 44 -3.69 5.73 -21.22
CA ILE A 44 -5.01 5.91 -20.61
C ILE A 44 -6.03 6.30 -21.68
N TYR A 45 -7.18 5.65 -21.69
CA TYR A 45 -8.31 5.96 -22.55
C TYR A 45 -9.47 6.46 -21.72
N LEU A 46 -9.80 7.74 -21.89
CA LEU A 46 -10.87 8.43 -21.17
C LEU A 46 -12.14 8.46 -22.03
N GLY A 47 -13.28 8.23 -21.38
CA GLY A 47 -14.61 8.34 -21.97
C GLY A 47 -15.53 9.22 -21.13
N TRP A 48 -16.27 10.12 -21.79
CA TRP A 48 -17.34 10.92 -21.17
C TRP A 48 -18.43 11.24 -22.18
N LYS A 49 -19.57 11.74 -21.71
CA LYS A 49 -20.66 12.20 -22.59
C LYS A 49 -20.47 13.66 -23.00
N ASN A 50 -20.61 13.94 -24.28
CA ASN A 50 -20.58 15.28 -24.85
C ASN A 50 -21.91 16.02 -24.64
N THR A 51 -22.02 17.25 -25.14
CA THR A 51 -23.25 18.07 -24.98
C THR A 51 -24.48 17.47 -25.67
N THR A 52 -24.28 16.63 -26.69
CA THR A 52 -25.34 15.90 -27.41
C THR A 52 -25.70 14.54 -26.80
N GLY A 53 -25.00 14.11 -25.75
CA GLY A 53 -25.17 12.81 -25.10
C GLY A 53 -24.39 11.65 -25.74
N GLY A 54 -23.69 11.89 -26.85
CA GLY A 54 -22.73 10.96 -27.46
C GLY A 54 -21.45 10.83 -26.64
N VAL A 55 -20.64 9.80 -26.89
CA VAL A 55 -19.39 9.57 -26.15
C VAL A 55 -18.22 10.23 -26.85
N ILE A 56 -17.37 10.95 -26.10
CA ILE A 56 -16.04 11.36 -26.53
C ILE A 56 -15.01 10.40 -25.94
N LEU A 57 -14.10 9.94 -26.80
CA LEU A 57 -12.93 9.15 -26.43
C LEU A 57 -11.68 10.03 -26.50
N SER A 58 -10.85 9.98 -25.46
CA SER A 58 -9.59 10.71 -25.40
C SER A 58 -8.45 9.79 -24.98
N SER A 59 -7.48 9.64 -25.87
CA SER A 59 -6.24 8.90 -25.60
C SER A 59 -5.23 9.80 -24.92
N ARG A 60 -4.69 9.34 -23.80
CA ARG A 60 -3.73 10.06 -22.96
C ARG A 60 -2.53 9.20 -22.62
N GLN A 61 -1.40 9.86 -22.39
CA GLN A 61 -0.20 9.24 -21.85
C GLN A 61 0.17 9.91 -20.53
N SER A 62 0.54 9.08 -19.55
CA SER A 62 0.95 9.55 -18.25
C SER A 62 2.37 9.08 -17.93
N SER A 63 3.23 10.02 -17.54
CA SER A 63 4.60 9.76 -17.09
C SER A 63 4.76 9.81 -15.57
N GLY A 64 3.68 10.12 -14.83
CA GLY A 64 3.71 10.32 -13.39
C GLY A 64 2.31 10.36 -12.76
N TYR A 65 2.17 11.10 -11.66
CA TYR A 65 0.91 11.27 -10.93
C TYR A 65 0.30 12.66 -11.14
N ALA A 66 0.36 13.16 -12.37
CA ALA A 66 -0.20 14.44 -12.80
C ALA A 66 -1.25 14.22 -13.90
N VAL A 67 -1.99 15.27 -14.26
CA VAL A 67 -3.00 15.18 -15.34
C VAL A 67 -2.35 14.61 -16.61
N PRO A 68 -2.84 13.48 -17.15
CA PRO A 68 -2.26 12.85 -18.32
C PRO A 68 -2.30 13.76 -19.55
N ARG A 69 -1.22 13.78 -20.32
CA ARG A 69 -1.12 14.56 -21.55
C ARG A 69 -1.85 13.84 -22.68
N VAL A 70 -2.30 14.59 -23.69
CA VAL A 70 -2.84 13.99 -24.92
C VAL A 70 -1.79 13.07 -25.53
N SER A 71 -2.21 11.84 -25.86
CA SER A 71 -1.34 10.85 -26.48
C SER A 71 -0.92 11.33 -27.86
N THR A 72 0.37 11.21 -28.19
CA THR A 72 0.86 11.41 -29.56
C THR A 72 0.59 10.18 -30.43
N GLU A 73 0.29 9.03 -29.82
CA GLU A 73 -0.08 7.80 -30.49
C GLU A 73 -1.58 7.82 -30.80
N ASN A 74 -1.93 7.95 -32.08
CA ASN A 74 -3.31 7.94 -32.57
C ASN A 74 -3.67 6.58 -33.20
N ILE A 75 -3.77 5.55 -32.37
CA ILE A 75 -3.99 4.16 -32.78
C ILE A 75 -5.37 3.63 -32.38
N VAL A 76 -6.22 4.48 -31.83
CA VAL A 76 -7.48 4.07 -31.22
C VAL A 76 -8.65 4.59 -32.02
N THR A 77 -9.67 3.75 -32.18
CA THR A 77 -10.92 4.13 -32.82
C THR A 77 -12.09 3.81 -31.89
N LEU A 78 -12.93 4.82 -31.63
CA LEU A 78 -14.22 4.64 -30.95
C LEU A 78 -15.16 3.89 -31.90
N VAL A 79 -15.77 2.81 -31.42
CA VAL A 79 -16.70 1.97 -32.20
C VAL A 79 -18.01 1.81 -31.46
N ALA A 80 -19.07 1.42 -32.18
CA ALA A 80 -20.33 1.05 -31.55
C ALA A 80 -20.12 -0.18 -30.65
N THR A 81 -20.74 -0.16 -29.47
CA THR A 81 -20.73 -1.33 -28.58
C THR A 81 -21.48 -2.49 -29.27
N PRO A 82 -20.86 -3.67 -29.40
CA PRO A 82 -21.52 -4.84 -29.98
C PRO A 82 -22.84 -5.18 -29.27
N ALA A 83 -23.86 -5.57 -30.04
CA ALA A 83 -25.21 -5.81 -29.51
C ALA A 83 -25.28 -6.95 -28.47
N ASN A 84 -24.34 -7.88 -28.51
CA ASN A 84 -24.21 -8.98 -27.56
C ASN A 84 -23.56 -8.57 -26.23
N ILE A 85 -23.00 -7.35 -26.14
CA ILE A 85 -22.46 -6.80 -24.88
C ILE A 85 -23.55 -5.90 -24.27
N ILE A 86 -24.29 -6.46 -23.33
CA ILE A 86 -25.38 -5.76 -22.65
C ILE A 86 -24.79 -4.86 -21.57
N ALA A 87 -25.05 -3.56 -21.67
CA ALA A 87 -24.66 -2.60 -20.64
C ALA A 87 -25.42 -2.89 -19.33
N PRO A 88 -24.73 -2.98 -18.18
CA PRO A 88 -25.39 -3.11 -16.89
C PRO A 88 -26.35 -1.95 -16.61
N SER A 89 -27.45 -2.20 -15.89
CA SER A 89 -28.47 -1.18 -15.59
C SER A 89 -27.94 0.03 -14.79
N TRP A 90 -26.85 -0.14 -14.03
CA TRP A 90 -26.20 0.91 -13.27
C TRP A 90 -25.21 1.76 -14.10
N ALA A 91 -24.88 1.33 -15.32
CA ALA A 91 -23.88 2.00 -16.15
C ALA A 91 -24.44 3.34 -16.67
N ARG A 92 -23.73 4.43 -16.36
CA ARG A 92 -24.04 5.79 -16.81
C ARG A 92 -23.24 6.17 -18.05
N ILE A 93 -21.98 5.71 -18.11
CA ILE A 93 -21.10 5.84 -19.26
C ILE A 93 -20.76 4.44 -19.75
N THR A 94 -20.97 4.20 -21.05
CA THR A 94 -20.56 2.98 -21.74
C THR A 94 -19.90 3.37 -23.06
N PHE A 95 -18.74 2.82 -23.34
CA PHE A 95 -18.06 3.04 -24.62
C PHE A 95 -17.21 1.84 -25.00
N THR A 96 -17.03 1.66 -26.30
CA THR A 96 -16.20 0.60 -26.85
C THR A 96 -15.18 1.21 -27.81
N PHE A 97 -13.93 0.78 -27.70
CA PHE A 97 -12.89 1.22 -28.60
C PHE A 97 -12.03 0.05 -29.05
N VAL A 98 -11.40 0.21 -30.21
CA VAL A 98 -10.49 -0.77 -30.79
C VAL A 98 -9.11 -0.15 -30.90
N ARG A 99 -8.07 -0.93 -30.58
CA ARG A 99 -6.67 -0.55 -30.77
C ARG A 99 -5.81 -1.78 -31.10
N PRO A 100 -4.67 -1.63 -31.78
CA PRO A 100 -3.69 -2.71 -31.91
C PRO A 100 -3.21 -3.21 -30.53
N ALA A 101 -2.91 -4.50 -30.41
CA ALA A 101 -2.29 -5.05 -29.20
C ALA A 101 -0.90 -4.44 -28.96
N VAL A 102 -0.11 -4.31 -30.03
CA VAL A 102 1.24 -3.72 -29.99
C VAL A 102 1.18 -2.20 -30.17
N SER A 103 1.93 -1.47 -29.36
CA SER A 103 2.01 0.00 -29.43
C SER A 103 3.36 0.52 -28.95
N SER A 104 3.68 1.73 -29.41
CA SER A 104 4.91 2.46 -29.08
C SER A 104 4.94 2.96 -27.63
N ILE A 105 3.78 3.20 -27.02
CA ILE A 105 3.66 3.66 -25.63
C ILE A 105 3.49 2.46 -24.67
N LYS A 106 2.43 1.67 -24.84
CA LYS A 106 2.14 0.48 -24.04
C LYS A 106 1.44 -0.58 -24.87
N SER A 107 2.16 -1.67 -25.10
CA SER A 107 1.60 -2.89 -25.68
C SER A 107 0.75 -3.64 -24.64
N ILE A 108 -0.28 -4.34 -25.11
CA ILE A 108 -1.08 -5.27 -24.32
C ILE A 108 -0.57 -6.68 -24.61
N THR A 109 -0.26 -7.38 -23.52
CA THR A 109 0.20 -8.77 -23.48
C THR A 109 -0.63 -9.53 -22.46
N SER A 110 -0.53 -10.86 -22.44
CA SER A 110 -1.26 -11.71 -21.49
C SER A 110 -0.96 -11.40 -20.01
N GLY A 111 0.23 -10.87 -19.70
CA GLY A 111 0.63 -10.42 -18.35
C GLY A 111 0.36 -8.95 -18.05
N SER A 112 -0.33 -8.23 -18.94
CA SER A 112 -0.57 -6.79 -18.74
C SER A 112 -1.47 -6.53 -17.53
N THR A 113 -1.12 -5.49 -16.78
CA THR A 113 -1.97 -4.94 -15.71
C THR A 113 -2.69 -3.71 -16.24
N TYR A 114 -3.89 -3.47 -15.73
CA TYR A 114 -4.66 -2.29 -16.08
C TYR A 114 -5.08 -1.53 -14.84
N ILE A 115 -5.51 -0.29 -15.05
CA ILE A 115 -6.07 0.57 -14.02
C ILE A 115 -7.37 1.15 -14.54
N TYR A 116 -8.23 1.57 -13.61
CA TYR A 116 -9.33 2.45 -13.95
C TYR A 116 -9.38 3.63 -12.99
N ALA A 117 -9.95 4.72 -13.47
CA ALA A 117 -10.17 5.93 -12.70
C ALA A 117 -11.47 6.58 -13.16
N MET A 118 -12.18 7.27 -12.28
CA MET A 118 -13.39 7.98 -12.67
C MET A 118 -13.70 9.15 -11.75
N SER A 119 -14.50 10.07 -12.26
CA SER A 119 -15.00 11.24 -11.53
C SER A 119 -16.44 11.52 -11.90
N ASP A 120 -17.20 12.00 -10.92
CA ASP A 120 -18.54 12.54 -11.17
C ASP A 120 -18.51 13.99 -11.64
N VAL A 121 -17.34 14.62 -11.61
CA VAL A 121 -17.15 15.98 -12.12
C VAL A 121 -16.80 15.91 -13.61
N PRO A 122 -17.61 16.52 -14.50
CA PRO A 122 -17.35 16.49 -15.93
C PRO A 122 -16.06 17.25 -16.31
N PRO A 123 -15.48 16.94 -17.49
CA PRO A 123 -14.43 17.75 -18.08
C PRO A 123 -14.83 19.21 -18.29
N ALA A 124 -13.85 20.11 -18.37
CA ALA A 124 -14.10 21.55 -18.55
C ALA A 124 -14.79 21.89 -19.88
N ASN A 125 -14.45 21.17 -20.95
CA ASN A 125 -15.13 21.24 -22.24
C ASN A 125 -15.56 19.82 -22.66
N LEU A 126 -16.87 19.59 -22.68
CA LEU A 126 -17.45 18.27 -22.97
C LEU A 126 -17.27 17.83 -24.43
N ASP A 127 -17.04 18.75 -25.35
CA ASP A 127 -16.96 18.47 -26.79
C ASP A 127 -15.52 18.40 -27.32
N SER A 128 -14.52 18.62 -26.46
CA SER A 128 -13.11 18.58 -26.84
C SER A 128 -12.40 17.37 -26.23
N PRO A 129 -11.90 16.40 -27.02
CA PRO A 129 -11.14 15.26 -26.49
C PRO A 129 -9.83 15.68 -25.82
N GLU A 130 -9.33 16.89 -26.08
CA GLU A 130 -8.06 17.39 -25.52
C GLU A 130 -8.24 18.18 -24.23
N THR A 131 -9.50 18.44 -23.82
CA THR A 131 -9.85 19.18 -22.60
C THR A 131 -9.05 18.71 -21.37
N THR A 132 -8.81 19.63 -20.45
CA THR A 132 -8.32 19.26 -19.12
C THR A 132 -9.43 18.55 -18.35
N ILE A 133 -9.01 17.59 -17.52
CA ILE A 133 -9.87 16.85 -16.60
C ILE A 133 -9.41 17.07 -15.17
N ARG A 134 -10.36 17.05 -14.23
CA ARG A 134 -10.05 17.06 -12.81
C ARG A 134 -9.63 15.68 -12.34
N ILE A 135 -8.95 15.63 -11.19
CA ILE A 135 -8.58 14.38 -10.54
C ILE A 135 -9.79 13.48 -10.29
N HIS A 136 -9.59 12.17 -10.46
CA HIS A 136 -10.60 11.16 -10.16
C HIS A 136 -10.93 11.11 -8.67
N ASN A 137 -12.19 10.81 -8.33
CA ASN A 137 -12.62 10.54 -6.96
C ASN A 137 -12.64 9.03 -6.64
N ARG A 138 -12.64 8.17 -7.66
CA ARG A 138 -12.63 6.71 -7.54
C ARG A 138 -11.62 6.11 -8.51
N ARG A 139 -10.88 5.08 -8.09
CA ARG A 139 -9.88 4.39 -8.91
C ARG A 139 -9.66 2.95 -8.45
N GLY A 140 -8.99 2.17 -9.27
CA GLY A 140 -8.55 0.83 -8.91
C GLY A 140 -7.57 0.22 -9.92
N VAL A 141 -7.03 -0.94 -9.58
CA VAL A 141 -6.13 -1.74 -10.41
C VAL A 141 -6.84 -3.03 -10.80
N ILE A 142 -6.68 -3.44 -12.05
CA ILE A 142 -7.28 -4.61 -12.68
C ILE A 142 -6.14 -5.58 -12.99
N ARG A 143 -6.15 -6.72 -12.33
CA ARG A 143 -5.15 -7.79 -12.48
C ARG A 143 -5.82 -9.07 -12.98
N GLY A 144 -5.09 -9.88 -13.75
CA GLY A 144 -5.59 -11.17 -14.24
C GLY A 144 -6.61 -11.09 -15.37
N LEU A 145 -6.76 -9.93 -16.01
CA LEU A 145 -7.57 -9.78 -17.23
C LEU A 145 -6.67 -9.99 -18.45
N ASP A 146 -6.87 -11.08 -19.19
CA ASP A 146 -6.16 -11.30 -20.45
C ASP A 146 -7.01 -10.84 -21.65
N LEU A 147 -6.69 -9.64 -22.15
CA LEU A 147 -7.33 -9.06 -23.33
C LEU A 147 -6.78 -9.60 -24.66
N THR A 148 -5.79 -10.50 -24.62
CA THR A 148 -5.19 -11.09 -25.82
C THR A 148 -5.88 -12.37 -26.29
N THR A 149 -6.96 -12.77 -25.61
CA THR A 149 -7.76 -13.95 -25.94
C THR A 149 -8.81 -13.64 -27.02
N GLU A 150 -9.06 -14.59 -27.93
CA GLU A 150 -10.01 -14.43 -29.04
C GLU A 150 -11.48 -14.50 -28.61
N PHE A 151 -12.34 -13.79 -29.34
CA PHE A 151 -13.80 -13.82 -29.15
C PHE A 151 -14.38 -15.17 -29.60
N GLY A 152 -14.83 -16.02 -28.66
CA GLY A 152 -15.53 -17.27 -28.98
C GLY A 152 -15.01 -18.54 -28.31
N SER A 153 -14.00 -18.47 -27.45
CA SER A 153 -13.74 -19.58 -26.54
C SER A 153 -14.86 -19.63 -25.50
N ASN A 154 -15.80 -20.58 -25.66
CA ASN A 154 -16.78 -20.99 -24.65
C ASN A 154 -16.10 -21.65 -23.43
N ASN A 155 -15.04 -21.02 -22.94
CA ASN A 155 -14.36 -21.44 -21.74
C ASN A 155 -15.03 -20.74 -20.56
N THR A 156 -16.14 -21.33 -20.12
CA THR A 156 -16.31 -21.59 -18.68
C THR A 156 -15.21 -22.56 -18.24
N SER A 157 -13.94 -22.14 -18.36
CA SER A 157 -12.82 -22.89 -17.82
C SER A 157 -12.76 -22.57 -16.34
N ALA A 158 -13.36 -23.47 -15.55
CA ALA A 158 -12.77 -23.80 -14.27
C ALA A 158 -11.27 -24.10 -14.51
N ILE A 159 -10.42 -23.33 -13.83
CA ILE A 159 -8.98 -23.30 -14.00
C ILE A 159 -8.35 -24.56 -13.37
N PRO A 160 -7.50 -25.32 -14.10
CA PRO A 160 -6.42 -26.10 -13.49
C PRO A 160 -5.33 -25.12 -13.03
N THR A 161 -5.02 -25.15 -11.74
CA THR A 161 -4.10 -24.26 -11.04
C THR A 161 -2.64 -24.45 -11.51
N GLY A 162 -2.10 -23.42 -12.16
CA GLY A 162 -0.68 -23.33 -12.51
C GLY A 162 -0.16 -21.90 -12.33
N HIS A 163 0.33 -21.60 -11.13
CA HIS A 163 1.16 -20.46 -10.70
C HIS A 163 0.83 -19.11 -11.36
N THR A 164 -0.32 -18.57 -10.96
CA THR A 164 -0.61 -17.14 -11.05
C THR A 164 -0.26 -16.50 -9.71
N ASP A 165 0.24 -15.26 -9.70
CA ASP A 165 0.40 -14.40 -8.50
C ASP A 165 -0.99 -14.10 -7.89
N GLN A 166 -1.64 -15.15 -7.41
CA GLN A 166 -2.86 -15.09 -6.63
C GLN A 166 -2.46 -14.87 -5.18
N PRO A 167 -3.32 -14.20 -4.40
CA PRO A 167 -3.07 -14.12 -2.98
C PRO A 167 -3.08 -15.55 -2.42
N VAL A 168 -2.23 -15.81 -1.43
CA VAL A 168 -2.14 -17.12 -0.78
C VAL A 168 -3.52 -17.60 -0.32
N LEU A 169 -4.37 -16.68 0.15
CA LEU A 169 -5.78 -16.91 0.41
C LEU A 169 -6.65 -15.85 -0.24
N GLN A 170 -7.84 -16.24 -0.67
CA GLN A 170 -8.88 -15.30 -1.08
C GLN A 170 -9.44 -14.57 0.13
N LEU A 171 -9.82 -13.30 -0.06
CA LEU A 171 -10.46 -12.51 1.00
C LEU A 171 -11.78 -13.18 1.44
N PRO A 172 -12.06 -13.23 2.76
CA PRO A 172 -13.35 -13.71 3.24
C PRO A 172 -14.52 -12.87 2.69
N ASN A 173 -15.69 -13.49 2.55
CA ASN A 173 -16.89 -12.81 2.07
C ASN A 173 -17.21 -11.57 2.94
N GLY A 174 -17.41 -10.42 2.29
CA GLY A 174 -17.70 -9.15 2.96
C GLY A 174 -16.47 -8.41 3.52
N VAL A 175 -15.25 -8.95 3.37
CA VAL A 175 -14.01 -8.29 3.79
C VAL A 175 -13.34 -7.64 2.59
N SER A 176 -13.11 -6.32 2.67
CA SER A 176 -12.42 -5.56 1.63
C SER A 176 -10.90 -5.56 1.84
N TYR A 177 -10.13 -5.43 0.76
CA TYR A 177 -8.68 -5.25 0.86
C TYR A 177 -8.31 -3.96 1.62
N ASP A 178 -9.12 -2.90 1.47
CA ASP A 178 -9.03 -1.67 2.26
C ASP A 178 -9.02 -1.97 3.77
N TYR A 179 -9.94 -2.82 4.23
CA TYR A 179 -10.03 -3.20 5.64
C TYR A 179 -8.74 -3.90 6.13
N ILE A 180 -8.21 -4.82 5.34
CA ILE A 180 -6.95 -5.51 5.64
C ILE A 180 -5.78 -4.52 5.78
N LEU A 181 -5.68 -3.55 4.87
CA LEU A 181 -4.64 -2.52 4.93
C LEU A 181 -4.81 -1.57 6.12
N ARG A 182 -6.04 -1.24 6.51
CA ARG A 182 -6.31 -0.45 7.74
C ARG A 182 -5.87 -1.21 8.99
N VAL A 183 -6.20 -2.50 9.09
CA VAL A 183 -5.77 -3.35 10.20
C VAL A 183 -4.24 -3.42 10.26
N HIS A 184 -3.58 -3.63 9.11
CA HIS A 184 -2.12 -3.60 9.03
C HIS A 184 -1.55 -2.28 9.55
N GLY A 185 -2.05 -1.15 9.05
CA GLY A 185 -1.59 0.19 9.44
C GLY A 185 -1.77 0.47 10.94
N ILE A 186 -2.93 0.14 11.51
CA ILE A 186 -3.20 0.32 12.94
C ILE A 186 -2.25 -0.54 13.78
N MET A 187 -2.09 -1.82 13.41
CA MET A 187 -1.15 -2.72 14.10
C MET A 187 0.29 -2.20 14.03
N MET A 188 0.71 -1.66 12.88
CA MET A 188 2.06 -1.12 12.70
C MET A 188 2.28 0.17 13.49
N VAL A 189 1.30 1.06 13.62
CA VAL A 189 1.39 2.24 14.50
C VAL A 189 1.58 1.82 15.96
N VAL A 190 0.80 0.85 16.44
CA VAL A 190 0.93 0.33 17.81
C VAL A 190 2.29 -0.35 18.00
N ALA A 191 2.67 -1.22 17.07
CA ALA A 191 3.88 -2.03 17.15
C ALA A 191 5.16 -1.19 17.00
N TRP A 192 5.18 -0.13 16.20
CA TRP A 192 6.41 0.58 15.86
C TRP A 192 6.50 2.03 16.31
N SER A 193 5.38 2.66 16.69
CA SER A 193 5.40 4.03 17.25
C SER A 193 5.16 4.05 18.75
N ILE A 194 4.19 3.27 19.24
CA ILE A 194 3.79 3.31 20.67
C ILE A 194 4.63 2.35 21.50
N SER A 195 4.62 1.07 21.14
CA SER A 195 5.24 0.01 21.95
C SER A 195 6.76 0.20 22.13
N PRO A 196 7.55 0.51 21.08
CA PRO A 196 8.98 0.70 21.24
C PRO A 196 9.30 1.96 22.05
N ALA A 197 8.50 3.02 21.93
CA ALA A 197 8.64 4.22 22.75
C ALA A 197 8.51 3.88 24.23
N ILE A 198 7.49 3.10 24.63
CA ILE A 198 7.30 2.68 26.02
C ILE A 198 8.47 1.78 26.48
N GLY A 199 8.81 0.74 25.72
CA GLY A 199 9.86 -0.19 26.13
C GLY A 199 11.25 0.46 26.21
N ILE A 200 11.59 1.37 25.30
CA ILE A 200 12.85 2.15 25.37
C ILE A 200 12.81 3.10 26.56
N PHE A 201 11.69 3.76 26.82
CA PHE A 201 11.55 4.68 27.97
C PHE A 201 11.78 3.95 29.29
N VAL A 202 11.13 2.79 29.49
CA VAL A 202 11.30 1.93 30.66
C VAL A 202 12.77 1.53 30.84
N ALA A 203 13.41 1.01 29.78
CA ALA A 203 14.79 0.55 29.83
C ALA A 203 15.83 1.68 29.99
N ARG A 204 15.46 2.94 29.71
CA ARG A 204 16.37 4.08 29.82
C ARG A 204 16.25 4.83 31.14
N TYR A 205 15.02 5.05 31.62
CA TYR A 205 14.76 5.97 32.73
C TYR A 205 14.27 5.27 34.00
N LEU A 206 13.65 4.09 33.90
CA LEU A 206 12.93 3.46 35.01
C LEU A 206 13.61 2.22 35.59
N LYS A 207 14.84 1.90 35.17
CA LYS A 207 15.58 0.70 35.61
C LYS A 207 15.66 0.56 37.13
N ILE A 208 16.13 1.61 37.80
CA ILE A 208 16.34 1.60 39.26
C ILE A 208 14.99 1.61 39.99
N THR A 209 14.03 2.40 39.50
CA THR A 209 12.71 2.54 40.12
C THR A 209 11.90 1.23 40.07
N LEU A 210 12.08 0.42 39.04
CA LEU A 210 11.32 -0.81 38.82
C LEU A 210 12.06 -2.09 39.22
N GLY A 211 13.36 -2.01 39.55
CA GLY A 211 14.17 -3.20 39.84
C GLY A 211 14.09 -4.24 38.71
N ALA A 212 14.00 -5.52 39.03
CA ALA A 212 13.89 -6.61 38.04
C ALA A 212 12.71 -6.45 37.04
N LYS A 213 11.65 -5.69 37.39
CA LYS A 213 10.46 -5.54 36.53
C LYS A 213 10.70 -4.75 35.25
N TRP A 214 11.70 -3.86 35.20
CA TRP A 214 11.97 -3.09 33.96
C TRP A 214 12.28 -4.02 32.79
N PHE A 215 13.01 -5.11 33.05
CA PHE A 215 13.46 -6.03 32.02
C PHE A 215 12.28 -6.80 31.43
N HIS A 216 11.39 -7.30 32.30
CA HIS A 216 10.16 -7.96 31.91
C HIS A 216 9.25 -7.04 31.09
N LEU A 217 9.08 -5.78 31.52
CA LEU A 217 8.31 -4.79 30.77
C LEU A 217 8.96 -4.44 29.42
N HIS A 218 10.28 -4.28 29.38
CA HIS A 218 11.00 -4.03 28.14
C HIS A 218 10.82 -5.17 27.14
N ILE A 219 11.01 -6.42 27.57
CA ILE A 219 10.79 -7.60 26.72
C ILE A 219 9.31 -7.73 26.33
N PHE A 220 8.36 -7.47 27.22
CA PHE A 220 6.94 -7.51 26.88
C PHE A 220 6.61 -6.54 25.73
N PHE A 221 7.02 -5.28 25.80
CA PHE A 221 6.75 -4.32 24.74
C PHE A 221 7.57 -4.61 23.46
N MET A 222 8.81 -5.08 23.56
CA MET A 222 9.66 -5.34 22.39
C MET A 222 9.34 -6.67 21.68
N PHE A 223 9.20 -7.75 22.44
CA PHE A 223 9.03 -9.08 21.88
C PHE A 223 7.55 -9.43 21.70
N VAL A 224 6.74 -9.26 22.75
CA VAL A 224 5.33 -9.67 22.71
C VAL A 224 4.52 -8.68 21.90
N VAL A 225 4.51 -7.39 22.26
CA VAL A 225 3.69 -6.41 21.55
C VAL A 225 4.28 -6.12 20.18
N THR A 226 5.52 -5.63 20.09
CA THR A 226 6.11 -5.23 18.80
C THR A 226 6.35 -6.43 17.88
N GLY A 227 6.99 -7.49 18.40
CA GLY A 227 7.31 -8.69 17.61
C GLY A 227 6.08 -9.40 17.06
N ILE A 228 5.12 -9.77 17.92
CA ILE A 228 3.94 -10.53 17.48
C ILE A 228 3.04 -9.70 16.56
N LEU A 229 2.77 -8.43 16.88
CA LEU A 229 1.95 -7.59 16.00
C LEU A 229 2.64 -7.39 14.64
N THR A 230 3.97 -7.25 14.61
CA THR A 230 4.71 -7.12 13.36
C THR A 230 4.55 -8.36 12.50
N ILE A 231 4.79 -9.55 13.06
CA ILE A 231 4.64 -10.82 12.34
C ILE A 231 3.20 -10.99 11.87
N ALA A 232 2.22 -10.85 12.76
CA ALA A 232 0.80 -11.02 12.44
C ALA A 232 0.35 -10.07 11.32
N SER A 233 0.75 -8.80 11.39
CA SER A 233 0.36 -7.79 10.41
C SER A 233 1.07 -7.97 9.05
N ILE A 234 2.33 -8.43 9.02
CA ILE A 234 3.01 -8.82 7.77
C ILE A 234 2.32 -10.04 7.16
N VAL A 235 2.02 -11.06 7.97
CA VAL A 235 1.35 -12.29 7.52
C VAL A 235 -0.03 -11.97 6.94
N VAL A 236 -0.82 -11.14 7.61
CA VAL A 236 -2.14 -10.70 7.13
C VAL A 236 -2.03 -10.03 5.75
N VAL A 237 -1.10 -9.10 5.54
CA VAL A 237 -0.94 -8.47 4.22
C VAL A 237 -0.40 -9.46 3.20
N TYR A 238 0.60 -10.26 3.56
CA TYR A 238 1.23 -11.24 2.68
C TYR A 238 0.22 -12.23 2.10
N ILE A 239 -0.66 -12.76 2.96
CA ILE A 239 -1.63 -13.79 2.57
C ILE A 239 -2.67 -13.25 1.58
N TYR A 240 -3.07 -11.98 1.69
CA TYR A 240 -4.13 -11.39 0.86
C TYR A 240 -3.62 -10.49 -0.26
N LYS A 241 -2.29 -10.30 -0.40
CA LYS A 241 -1.70 -9.44 -1.43
C LYS A 241 -1.56 -10.19 -2.76
N THR A 242 -1.91 -9.52 -3.86
CA THR A 242 -1.93 -10.07 -5.24
C THR A 242 -0.89 -9.43 -6.16
N SER A 243 -0.01 -8.58 -5.62
CA SER A 243 0.99 -7.82 -6.38
C SER A 243 2.39 -8.18 -5.93
N ALA A 244 3.38 -7.92 -6.81
CA ALA A 244 4.78 -8.16 -6.54
C ALA A 244 5.20 -7.62 -5.16
N HIS A 245 5.82 -8.49 -4.38
CA HIS A 245 6.39 -8.13 -3.08
C HIS A 245 7.64 -7.26 -3.28
N PHE A 246 7.80 -6.25 -2.41
CA PHE A 246 8.99 -5.39 -2.32
C PHE A 246 9.18 -4.42 -3.50
N SER A 247 8.08 -3.93 -4.08
CA SER A 247 8.12 -2.99 -5.22
C SER A 247 8.08 -1.51 -4.82
N SER A 248 7.80 -1.22 -3.54
CA SER A 248 7.76 0.15 -3.01
C SER A 248 8.79 0.38 -1.92
N TYR A 249 9.18 1.64 -1.71
CA TYR A 249 10.07 2.04 -0.61
C TYR A 249 9.56 1.57 0.76
N HIS A 250 8.24 1.65 0.99
CA HIS A 250 7.62 1.19 2.25
C HIS A 250 7.84 -0.31 2.49
N GLU A 251 7.72 -1.13 1.45
CA GLU A 251 7.86 -2.58 1.56
C GLU A 251 9.31 -2.99 1.80
N VAL A 252 10.26 -2.36 1.09
CA VAL A 252 11.70 -2.63 1.25
C VAL A 252 12.20 -2.17 2.63
N ILE A 253 11.83 -0.96 3.04
CA ILE A 253 12.20 -0.44 4.36
C ILE A 253 11.50 -1.25 5.46
N GLY A 254 10.23 -1.61 5.29
CA GLY A 254 9.48 -2.43 6.23
C GLY A 254 10.11 -3.81 6.44
N LEU A 255 10.54 -4.48 5.37
CA LEU A 255 11.28 -5.74 5.46
C LEU A 255 12.60 -5.55 6.20
N THR A 256 13.35 -4.49 5.85
CA THR A 256 14.62 -4.16 6.52
C THR A 256 14.42 -3.95 8.02
N VAL A 257 13.35 -3.24 8.41
CA VAL A 257 12.97 -3.04 9.81
C VAL A 257 12.60 -4.37 10.48
N GLY A 258 11.83 -5.22 9.81
CA GLY A 258 11.46 -6.55 10.30
C GLY A 258 12.67 -7.48 10.51
N VAL A 259 13.61 -7.52 9.57
CA VAL A 259 14.88 -8.27 9.73
C VAL A 259 15.73 -7.68 10.84
N GLY A 260 15.84 -6.34 10.89
CA GLY A 260 16.54 -5.63 11.96
C GLY A 260 15.96 -5.92 13.35
N MET A 261 14.65 -6.16 13.46
CA MET A 261 14.00 -6.58 14.71
C MET A 261 14.53 -7.92 15.22
N LEU A 262 14.71 -8.90 14.33
CA LEU A 262 15.25 -10.21 14.70
C LEU A 262 16.71 -10.10 15.18
N VAL A 263 17.51 -9.28 14.48
CA VAL A 263 18.87 -8.95 14.91
C VAL A 263 18.84 -8.27 16.29
N GLN A 264 17.88 -7.38 16.53
CA GLN A 264 17.73 -6.73 17.83
C GLN A 264 17.38 -7.69 18.96
N PHE A 265 16.51 -8.67 18.72
CA PHE A 265 16.21 -9.70 19.71
C PHE A 265 17.46 -10.50 20.06
N PHE A 266 18.22 -10.93 19.05
CA PHE A 266 19.50 -11.62 19.28
C PHE A 266 20.46 -10.78 20.12
N LEU A 267 20.65 -9.50 19.77
CA LEU A 267 21.52 -8.59 20.52
C LEU A 267 21.04 -8.36 21.96
N GLY A 268 19.72 -8.27 22.18
CA GLY A 268 19.13 -8.12 23.50
C GLY A 268 19.36 -9.36 24.39
N PHE A 269 19.16 -10.56 23.84
CA PHE A 269 19.46 -11.81 24.56
C PHE A 269 20.95 -11.94 24.86
N LEU A 270 21.82 -11.60 23.90
CA LEU A 270 23.27 -11.62 24.11
C LEU A 270 23.68 -10.62 25.21
N SER A 271 23.12 -9.40 25.19
CA SER A 271 23.35 -8.37 26.22
C SER A 271 22.94 -8.86 27.61
N ASN A 272 21.80 -9.54 27.73
CA ASN A 272 21.34 -10.11 28.99
C ASN A 272 22.20 -11.30 29.45
N ALA A 273 22.50 -12.25 28.55
CA ALA A 273 23.26 -13.45 28.87
C ALA A 273 24.72 -13.15 29.26
N THR A 274 25.28 -12.06 28.74
CA THR A 274 26.63 -11.60 29.06
C THR A 274 26.66 -10.52 30.13
N PHE A 275 25.54 -10.27 30.81
CA PHE A 275 25.47 -9.27 31.86
C PHE A 275 26.35 -9.64 33.06
N ASN A 276 27.15 -8.68 33.51
CA ASN A 276 27.95 -8.79 34.72
C ASN A 276 27.86 -7.47 35.50
N PRO A 277 27.36 -7.46 36.74
CA PRO A 277 27.20 -6.24 37.52
C PRO A 277 28.55 -5.59 37.87
N LYS A 278 29.65 -6.36 37.90
CA LYS A 278 31.02 -5.88 38.21
C LYS A 278 31.80 -5.39 36.99
N ARG A 279 31.13 -5.16 35.86
CA ARG A 279 31.78 -4.70 34.62
C ARG A 279 32.32 -3.27 34.79
N SER A 280 33.59 -3.06 34.42
CA SER A 280 34.24 -1.74 34.48
C SER A 280 33.85 -0.79 33.34
N ARG A 281 33.30 -1.33 32.25
CA ARG A 281 32.83 -0.56 31.09
C ARG A 281 31.61 -1.20 30.46
N ILE A 282 30.82 -0.38 29.77
CA ILE A 282 29.68 -0.85 28.97
C ILE A 282 30.22 -1.69 27.79
N PRO A 283 29.85 -2.98 27.68
CA PRO A 283 30.28 -3.87 26.62
C PRO A 283 29.84 -3.39 25.22
N LEU A 284 30.53 -3.86 24.18
CA LEU A 284 30.23 -3.44 22.81
C LEU A 284 28.82 -3.86 22.38
N GLN A 285 28.41 -5.09 22.70
CA GLN A 285 27.09 -5.64 22.36
C GLN A 285 25.95 -4.78 22.93
N ASP A 286 26.09 -4.25 24.15
CA ASP A 286 25.11 -3.36 24.77
C ASP A 286 25.00 -2.04 24.00
N ARG A 287 26.14 -1.45 23.62
CA ARG A 287 26.15 -0.20 22.84
C ARG A 287 25.53 -0.38 21.46
N VAL A 288 25.85 -1.49 20.80
CA VAL A 288 25.30 -1.85 19.49
C VAL A 288 23.79 -2.07 19.63
N HIS A 289 23.34 -2.86 20.60
CA HIS A 289 21.92 -3.06 20.91
C HIS A 289 21.17 -1.73 21.07
N TRP A 290 21.70 -0.80 21.87
CA TRP A 290 21.03 0.49 22.12
C TRP A 290 20.98 1.39 20.90
N TRP A 291 22.10 1.60 20.21
CA TRP A 291 22.16 2.53 19.07
C TRP A 291 21.44 1.98 17.85
N PHE A 292 21.67 0.71 17.53
CA PHE A 292 20.96 0.05 16.44
C PHE A 292 19.44 0.07 16.69
N GLY A 293 19.00 -0.08 17.95
CA GLY A 293 17.57 -0.14 18.29
C GLY A 293 16.89 1.21 18.14
N ARG A 294 17.59 2.29 18.52
CA ARG A 294 17.13 3.67 18.31
C ARG A 294 17.01 4.01 16.83
N ILE A 295 18.02 3.65 16.03
CA ILE A 295 18.00 3.86 14.58
C ILE A 295 16.83 3.09 13.96
N LEU A 296 16.64 1.82 14.36
CA LEU A 296 15.55 0.98 13.88
C LEU A 296 14.17 1.57 14.22
N ALA A 297 13.97 2.04 15.45
CA ALA A 297 12.72 2.67 15.87
C ALA A 297 12.41 3.95 15.07
N LEU A 298 13.41 4.79 14.81
CA LEU A 298 13.25 5.99 13.97
C LEU A 298 12.92 5.63 12.53
N LEU A 299 13.63 4.65 11.97
CA LEU A 299 13.38 4.16 10.61
C LEU A 299 11.97 3.60 10.48
N ALA A 300 11.47 2.89 11.50
CA ALA A 300 10.12 2.36 11.52
C ALA A 300 9.05 3.47 11.56
N ILE A 301 9.24 4.54 12.33
CA ILE A 301 8.33 5.71 12.32
C ILE A 301 8.29 6.36 10.93
N VAL A 302 9.43 6.53 10.28
CA VAL A 302 9.49 7.02 8.88
C VAL A 302 8.77 6.05 7.94
N ASN A 303 8.93 4.74 8.15
CA ASN A 303 8.27 3.73 7.33
C ASN A 303 6.75 3.73 7.49
N VAL A 304 6.23 4.01 8.69
CA VAL A 304 4.79 4.21 8.93
C VAL A 304 4.26 5.38 8.11
N PHE A 305 5.02 6.48 8.01
CA PHE A 305 4.65 7.60 7.15
C PHE A 305 4.62 7.22 5.66
N PHE A 306 5.61 6.46 5.18
CA PHE A 306 5.56 5.92 3.82
C PHE A 306 4.39 4.95 3.60
N GLY A 307 4.02 4.17 4.60
CA GLY A 307 2.84 3.29 4.54
C GLY A 307 1.55 4.07 4.39
N MET A 308 1.39 5.19 5.11
CA MET A 308 0.24 6.08 4.96
C MET A 308 0.16 6.70 3.56
N ASN A 309 1.29 7.18 3.02
CA ASN A 309 1.33 7.72 1.65
C ASN A 309 1.06 6.65 0.59
N LEU A 310 1.57 5.43 0.79
CA LEU A 310 1.28 4.29 -0.09
C LEU A 310 -0.21 3.97 -0.07
N TYR A 311 -0.83 3.88 1.11
CA TYR A 311 -2.26 3.63 1.27
C TYR A 311 -3.11 4.71 0.58
N ASP A 312 -2.75 5.99 0.73
CA ASP A 312 -3.37 7.09 -0.01
C ASP A 312 -3.21 6.91 -1.53
N SER A 313 -2.03 6.51 -2.01
CA SER A 313 -1.74 6.29 -3.43
C SER A 313 -2.52 5.11 -4.03
N LEU A 314 -2.88 4.12 -3.21
CA LEU A 314 -3.73 2.99 -3.61
C LEU A 314 -5.21 3.38 -3.78
N GLY A 315 -5.60 4.59 -3.37
CA GLY A 315 -6.96 5.09 -3.55
C GLY A 315 -7.83 5.07 -2.31
N PHE A 316 -7.23 4.80 -1.15
CA PHE A 316 -7.90 4.81 0.13
C PHE A 316 -7.54 6.12 0.87
N PRO A 317 -8.37 7.18 0.79
CA PRO A 317 -8.01 8.47 1.36
C PRO A 317 -7.95 8.41 2.88
N ILE A 318 -6.80 8.79 3.45
CA ILE A 318 -6.61 9.04 4.87
C ILE A 318 -7.05 10.47 5.16
N SER A 319 -7.99 10.63 6.10
CA SER A 319 -8.42 11.95 6.54
C SER A 319 -7.24 12.74 7.10
N VAL A 320 -7.24 14.06 6.86
CA VAL A 320 -6.21 14.96 7.41
C VAL A 320 -6.11 14.84 8.94
N GLY A 321 -7.24 14.57 9.60
CA GLY A 321 -7.29 14.32 11.04
C GLY A 321 -6.42 13.16 11.52
N TYR A 322 -6.39 12.03 10.79
CA TYR A 322 -5.52 10.90 11.16
C TYR A 322 -4.03 11.25 11.02
N LYS A 323 -3.66 12.00 9.98
CA LYS A 323 -2.27 12.45 9.77
C LYS A 323 -1.83 13.41 10.88
N ILE A 324 -2.70 14.36 11.25
CA ILE A 324 -2.47 15.27 12.37
C ILE A 324 -2.36 14.49 13.68
N GLY A 325 -3.28 13.54 13.93
CA GLY A 325 -3.28 12.71 15.13
C GLY A 325 -2.00 11.90 15.29
N PHE A 326 -1.49 11.31 14.20
CA PHE A 326 -0.19 10.64 14.20
C PHE A 326 0.97 11.61 14.49
N GLY A 327 0.96 12.81 13.88
CA GLY A 327 1.94 13.85 14.18
C GLY A 327 1.94 14.27 15.66
N ILE A 328 0.76 14.45 16.26
CA ILE A 328 0.60 14.75 17.69
C ILE A 328 1.14 13.59 18.54
N LEU A 329 0.83 12.34 18.20
CA LEU A 329 1.34 11.17 18.90
C LEU A 329 2.88 11.17 18.96
N ILE A 330 3.53 11.36 17.81
CA ILE A 330 5.00 11.42 17.74
C ILE A 330 5.55 12.62 18.53
N ALA A 331 4.92 13.79 18.43
CA ALA A 331 5.32 14.97 19.19
C ALA A 331 5.25 14.74 20.70
N VAL A 332 4.17 14.13 21.20
CA VAL A 332 4.01 13.78 22.62
C VAL A 332 5.12 12.81 23.06
N ILE A 333 5.38 11.77 22.27
CA ILE A 333 6.47 10.82 22.56
C ILE A 333 7.81 11.57 22.70
N VAL A 334 8.16 12.43 21.74
CA VAL A 334 9.41 13.20 21.77
C VAL A 334 9.48 14.09 23.01
N ILE A 335 8.41 14.81 23.33
CA ILE A 335 8.33 15.68 24.52
C ILE A 335 8.55 14.86 25.79
N CYS A 336 7.90 13.70 25.93
CA CYS A 336 8.10 12.81 27.07
C CYS A 336 9.56 12.36 27.21
N PHE A 337 10.21 12.01 26.10
CA PHE A 337 11.62 11.61 26.11
C PHE A 337 12.56 12.76 26.50
N ILE A 338 12.29 13.99 26.03
CA ILE A 338 13.05 15.18 26.40
C ILE A 338 12.86 15.49 27.89
N ALA A 339 11.61 15.51 28.37
CA ALA A 339 11.30 15.76 29.77
C ALA A 339 11.98 14.74 30.69
N ALA A 340 11.90 13.45 30.38
CA ALA A 340 12.55 12.41 31.16
C ALA A 340 14.09 12.51 31.12
N GLN A 341 14.67 12.91 29.99
CA GLN A 341 16.12 13.13 29.89
C GLN A 341 16.58 14.30 30.75
N CYS A 342 15.79 15.38 30.84
CA CYS A 342 16.10 16.56 31.66
C CYS A 342 15.87 16.31 33.16
N LEU A 343 14.81 15.56 33.52
CA LEU A 343 14.39 15.40 34.92
C LEU A 343 15.02 14.19 35.61
N ILE A 344 15.20 13.07 34.89
CA ILE A 344 15.63 11.79 35.47
C ILE A 344 17.05 11.44 35.05
N GLY A 345 17.40 11.70 33.79
CA GLY A 345 18.68 11.28 33.20
C GLY A 345 18.76 9.76 32.96
N GLN A 346 19.81 9.32 32.28
CA GLN A 346 20.01 7.90 31.97
C GLN A 346 20.64 7.19 33.19
N LYS A 347 20.01 6.11 33.65
CA LYS A 347 20.49 5.31 34.79
C LYS A 347 20.96 3.93 34.33
N HIS A 348 22.11 3.48 34.83
CA HIS A 348 22.67 2.17 34.52
C HIS A 348 22.56 1.23 35.72
N HIS A 349 22.41 -0.07 35.44
CA HIS A 349 22.53 -1.12 36.44
C HIS A 349 24.02 -1.47 36.58
N ASP A 350 24.53 -1.36 37.80
CA ASP A 350 25.89 -1.66 38.24
C ASP A 350 25.89 -2.36 39.62
N GLU A 351 27.07 -2.73 40.11
CA GLU A 351 27.26 -3.40 41.40
C GLU A 351 26.57 -2.68 42.58
N SER A 352 26.49 -1.34 42.55
CA SER A 352 25.88 -0.56 43.64
C SER A 352 24.35 -0.70 43.72
N THR A 353 23.73 -1.14 42.63
CA THR A 353 22.27 -1.23 42.48
C THR A 353 21.77 -2.68 42.27
N ASP A 354 22.68 -3.66 42.25
CA ASP A 354 22.40 -5.07 41.92
C ASP A 354 21.38 -5.74 42.86
N THR A 355 21.34 -5.33 44.13
CA THR A 355 20.39 -5.84 45.12
C THR A 355 18.92 -5.58 44.75
N LEU A 356 18.63 -4.57 43.91
CA LEU A 356 17.27 -4.24 43.44
C LEU A 356 16.76 -5.21 42.36
N PHE A 357 17.60 -6.14 41.89
CA PHE A 357 17.31 -7.00 40.73
C PHE A 357 17.22 -8.50 41.08
N HIS A 358 17.39 -8.88 42.34
CA HIS A 358 17.33 -10.27 42.83
C HIS A 358 16.02 -10.64 43.54
N SER A 359 15.02 -9.75 43.51
CA SER A 359 13.71 -9.92 44.19
C SER A 359 12.65 -10.59 43.33
#